data_AF-U5S1W8-F1
#
_entry.id   AF-U5S1W8-F1
#
_cell.length_a   1.000
_cell.length_b   1.000
_cell.length_c   1.000
_cell.angle_alpha   90.00
_cell.angle_beta   90.00
_cell.angle_gamma   90.00
#
_symmetry.space_group_name_H-M   'P 1'
#
loop_
_entity.id
_entity.type
_entity.pdbx_description
1 polymer ?
#
loop_
_entity_poly.entity_id
_entity_poly.type
_entity_poly.pdbx_seq_one_letter_code
_entity_poly.pdbx_strand_id
1 'polypeptide(L)'
;MARHIKAVAHYMGADVVQIAAAHPNYLYATGGGRYVQDGTAKDEYAKHTPEQLARKFPYIIMATTAWDYNKLQAHRHLIGDAAYHISQIKGNMILKALEGYIKELGYTALRGVAVPQAVGIASGVGELGRNGLVINKKFGARVHMPDPIMTDLPLVADGPVDIGVDDFCKICRKCADT
;
A
#
# COMPACT_ATOMS: atom_id res chain seq x y z
N MET A 1 11.97 -2.28 15.90
CA MET A 1 12.04 -2.66 14.48
C MET A 1 11.10 -1.86 13.59
N ALA A 2 9.80 -1.73 13.90
CA ALA A 2 8.84 -0.96 13.08
C ALA A 2 9.29 0.46 12.70
N ARG A 3 9.75 1.26 13.67
CA ARG A 3 10.31 2.61 13.42
C ARG A 3 11.47 2.60 12.43
N HIS A 4 12.33 1.58 12.49
CA HIS A 4 13.48 1.44 11.61
C HIS A 4 13.04 1.17 10.16
N ILE A 5 12.14 0.22 9.96
CA ILE A 5 11.59 -0.08 8.63
C ILE A 5 10.87 1.13 8.02
N LYS A 6 10.08 1.87 8.81
CA LYS A 6 9.47 3.12 8.35
C LYS A 6 10.52 4.15 7.93
N ALA A 7 11.58 4.33 8.73
CA ALA A 7 12.65 5.26 8.40
C ALA A 7 13.39 4.87 7.11
N VAL A 8 13.69 3.58 6.92
CA VAL A 8 14.31 3.07 5.68
C VAL A 8 13.41 3.29 4.48
N ALA A 9 12.11 2.98 4.58
CA ALA A 9 11.16 3.19 3.50
C ALA A 9 11.00 4.68 3.14
N HIS A 10 11.01 5.58 4.14
CA HIS A 10 11.04 7.02 3.91
C HIS A 10 12.34 7.48 3.24
N TYR A 11 13.50 6.95 3.66
CA TYR A 11 14.79 7.23 3.01
C TYR A 11 14.80 6.79 1.54
N MET A 12 14.16 5.66 1.22
CA MET A 12 13.98 5.18 -0.16
C MET A 12 13.00 6.03 -0.99
N GLY A 13 12.25 6.94 -0.35
CA GLY A 13 11.41 7.93 -1.01
C GLY A 13 9.91 7.74 -0.79
N ALA A 14 9.46 6.84 0.09
CA ALA A 14 8.04 6.72 0.41
C ALA A 14 7.51 7.98 1.11
N ASP A 15 6.31 8.42 0.73
CA ASP A 15 5.67 9.61 1.26
C ASP A 15 4.83 9.31 2.52
N VAL A 16 4.21 8.13 2.57
CA VAL A 16 3.50 7.59 3.76
C VAL A 16 3.82 6.11 3.90
N VAL A 17 4.24 5.70 5.10
CA VAL A 17 4.56 4.30 5.42
C VAL A 17 3.81 3.86 6.66
N GLN A 18 2.98 2.83 6.53
CA GLN A 18 2.19 2.26 7.62
C GLN A 18 2.21 0.74 7.57
N ILE A 19 1.94 0.10 8.70
CA ILE A 19 2.03 -1.36 8.88
C ILE A 19 0.69 -1.86 9.37
N ALA A 20 0.05 -2.77 8.65
CA ALA A 20 -1.15 -3.46 9.12
C ALA A 20 -0.77 -4.79 9.78
N ALA A 21 -1.59 -5.21 10.75
CA ALA A 21 -1.68 -6.63 11.09
C ALA A 21 -2.31 -7.39 9.91
N ALA A 22 -1.75 -8.53 9.55
CA ALA A 22 -2.30 -9.35 8.49
C ALA A 22 -3.67 -9.91 8.86
N HIS A 23 -4.60 -9.89 7.91
CA HIS A 23 -5.92 -10.49 8.05
C HIS A 23 -6.32 -11.14 6.72
N PRO A 24 -6.96 -12.33 6.72
CA PRO A 24 -7.35 -13.02 5.49
C PRO A 24 -8.13 -12.15 4.50
N ASN A 25 -9.05 -11.31 5.00
CA ASN A 25 -9.87 -10.40 4.18
C ASN A 25 -9.06 -9.31 3.45
N TYR A 26 -7.78 -9.12 3.79
CA TYR A 26 -6.91 -8.18 3.10
C TYR A 26 -6.15 -8.84 1.95
N LEU A 27 -6.28 -10.15 1.77
CA LEU A 27 -5.52 -10.94 0.80
C LEU A 27 -6.40 -11.35 -0.38
N TYR A 28 -5.78 -11.50 -1.55
CA TYR A 28 -6.47 -12.11 -2.69
C TYR A 28 -6.73 -13.60 -2.40
N ALA A 29 -7.78 -14.14 -3.03
CA ALA A 29 -8.04 -15.58 -3.02
C ALA A 29 -6.83 -16.37 -3.55
N THR A 30 -6.70 -17.62 -3.15
CA THR A 30 -5.61 -18.51 -3.60
C THR A 30 -5.52 -18.51 -5.13
N GLY A 31 -4.32 -18.25 -5.67
CA GLY A 31 -4.09 -18.14 -7.12
C GLY A 31 -4.62 -16.86 -7.79
N GLY A 32 -5.29 -15.97 -7.05
CA GLY A 32 -5.83 -14.70 -7.54
C GLY A 32 -4.92 -13.48 -7.32
N GLY A 33 -3.72 -13.68 -6.78
CA GLY A 33 -2.73 -12.63 -6.56
C GLY A 33 -2.27 -11.96 -7.86
N ARG A 34 -1.93 -10.69 -7.79
CA ARG A 34 -1.30 -9.96 -8.90
C ARG A 34 0.20 -10.22 -8.85
N TYR A 35 0.75 -10.96 -9.82
CA TYR A 35 2.21 -11.06 -10.06
C TYR A 35 3.08 -11.11 -8.79
N VAL A 36 3.27 -12.32 -8.21
CA VAL A 36 4.30 -12.54 -7.17
C VAL A 36 5.67 -12.49 -7.85
N GLN A 37 6.24 -11.29 -7.99
CA GLN A 37 7.41 -11.04 -8.84
C GLN A 37 8.72 -11.02 -8.05
N ASP A 38 9.39 -12.18 -7.96
CA ASP A 38 10.84 -12.23 -7.73
C ASP A 38 11.58 -13.38 -8.44
N GLY A 39 10.87 -14.32 -9.10
CA GLY A 39 11.51 -15.41 -9.83
C GLY A 39 12.28 -16.42 -8.95
N THR A 40 12.34 -16.22 -7.63
CA THR A 40 13.01 -17.10 -6.66
C THR A 40 12.04 -17.69 -5.64
N ALA A 41 10.92 -17.01 -5.35
CA ALA A 41 9.80 -17.51 -4.56
C ALA A 41 8.68 -18.07 -5.46
N LYS A 42 9.05 -18.78 -6.54
CA LYS A 42 8.05 -19.55 -7.30
C LYS A 42 7.55 -20.71 -6.42
N ASP A 43 6.23 -20.80 -6.34
CA ASP A 43 5.42 -21.99 -6.01
C ASP A 43 5.14 -22.37 -4.55
N GLU A 44 5.96 -22.04 -3.56
CA GLU A 44 5.66 -22.51 -2.18
C GLU A 44 4.38 -21.85 -1.62
N TYR A 45 4.30 -20.52 -1.68
CA TYR A 45 3.20 -19.76 -1.08
C TYR A 45 2.02 -19.49 -2.00
N ALA A 46 2.17 -19.71 -3.30
CA ALA A 46 1.10 -19.46 -4.28
C ALA A 46 -0.15 -20.33 -4.04
N LYS A 47 0.04 -21.50 -3.41
CA LYS A 47 -1.02 -22.45 -3.07
C LYS A 47 -1.60 -22.24 -1.67
N HIS A 48 -1.01 -21.37 -0.86
CA HIS A 48 -1.47 -21.13 0.50
C HIS A 48 -2.78 -20.34 0.49
N THR A 49 -3.68 -20.65 1.41
CA THR A 49 -4.90 -19.87 1.62
C THR A 49 -4.59 -18.56 2.33
N PRO A 50 -5.45 -17.53 2.20
CA PRO A 50 -5.34 -16.30 2.98
C PRO A 50 -5.13 -16.51 4.48
N GLU A 51 -5.78 -17.51 5.08
CA GLU A 51 -5.64 -17.86 6.49
C GLU A 51 -4.25 -18.38 6.82
N GLN A 52 -3.70 -19.24 5.96
CA GLN A 52 -2.36 -19.77 6.14
C GLN A 52 -1.29 -18.68 6.00
N LEU A 53 -1.46 -17.79 5.02
CA LEU A 53 -0.57 -16.64 4.81
C LEU A 53 -0.63 -15.68 6.01
N ALA A 54 -1.82 -15.27 6.44
CA ALA A 54 -1.98 -14.33 7.56
C ALA A 54 -1.41 -14.87 8.88
N ARG A 55 -1.43 -16.19 9.08
CA ARG A 55 -0.78 -16.84 10.24
C ARG A 55 0.74 -16.85 10.13
N LYS A 56 1.29 -17.09 8.93
CA LYS A 56 2.75 -17.20 8.72
C LYS A 56 3.44 -15.84 8.65
N PHE A 57 2.79 -14.85 8.06
CA PHE A 57 3.33 -13.52 7.83
C PHE A 57 2.41 -12.46 8.48
N PRO A 58 2.57 -12.19 9.78
CA PRO A 58 1.60 -11.42 10.56
C PRO A 58 1.59 -9.92 10.26
N TYR A 59 2.52 -9.40 9.45
CA TYR A 59 2.62 -7.97 9.17
C TYR A 59 2.60 -7.68 7.67
N ILE A 60 1.94 -6.57 7.33
CA ILE A 60 1.86 -6.07 5.96
C ILE A 60 2.28 -4.60 5.93
N ILE A 61 3.38 -4.29 5.24
CA ILE A 61 3.93 -2.94 5.11
C ILE A 61 3.35 -2.27 3.86
N MET A 62 2.71 -1.13 4.05
CA MET A 62 2.23 -0.25 3.00
C MET A 62 3.15 0.96 2.88
N ALA A 63 3.84 1.08 1.74
CA ALA A 63 4.71 2.22 1.43
C ALA A 63 4.16 2.95 0.19
N THR A 64 3.51 4.08 0.42
CA THR A 64 2.80 4.83 -0.63
C THR A 64 3.62 6.01 -1.14
N THR A 65 3.34 6.43 -2.36
CA THR A 65 3.90 7.65 -2.96
C THR A 65 2.80 8.65 -3.26
N ALA A 66 3.07 9.94 -3.13
CA ALA A 66 2.11 10.98 -3.47
C ALA A 66 2.29 11.44 -4.92
N TRP A 67 1.18 11.71 -5.61
CA TRP A 67 1.20 12.40 -6.91
C TRP A 67 1.59 13.85 -6.74
N ASP A 68 2.30 14.39 -7.74
CA ASP A 68 2.62 15.82 -7.79
C ASP A 68 1.35 16.66 -7.89
N TYR A 69 1.16 17.56 -6.93
CA TYR A 69 -0.06 18.38 -6.82
C TYR A 69 -0.25 19.30 -8.01
N ASN A 70 0.83 19.95 -8.48
CA ASN A 70 0.79 20.97 -9.51
C ASN A 70 0.49 20.34 -10.87
N LYS A 71 1.11 19.20 -11.18
CA LYS A 71 0.85 18.46 -12.42
C LYS A 71 -0.57 17.91 -12.45
N LEU A 72 -1.10 17.46 -11.31
CA LEU A 72 -2.46 16.93 -11.24
C LEU A 72 -3.56 17.98 -11.52
N GLN A 73 -3.27 19.27 -11.34
CA GLN A 73 -4.20 20.36 -11.70
C GLN A 73 -4.52 20.40 -13.19
N ALA A 74 -3.67 19.82 -14.04
CA ALA A 74 -3.90 19.76 -15.48
C ALA A 74 -4.98 18.74 -15.90
N HIS A 75 -5.71 18.12 -14.96
CA HIS A 75 -6.91 17.28 -15.11
C HIS A 75 -7.21 16.69 -16.52
N ARG A 76 -7.25 15.36 -16.66
CA ARG A 76 -7.58 14.67 -17.94
C ARG A 76 -6.70 15.13 -19.12
N HIS A 77 -5.47 15.56 -18.83
CA HIS A 77 -4.44 15.89 -19.79
C HIS A 77 -3.20 15.05 -19.52
N LEU A 78 -2.43 14.77 -20.58
CA LEU A 78 -1.17 14.01 -20.52
C LEU A 78 -0.15 14.54 -19.49
N ILE A 79 -0.22 15.83 -19.12
CA ILE A 79 0.64 16.44 -18.10
C ILE A 79 0.29 15.91 -16.70
N GLY A 80 -1.01 15.73 -16.42
CA GLY A 80 -1.50 15.10 -15.20
C GLY A 80 -1.19 13.61 -15.16
N ASP A 81 -1.35 12.91 -16.30
CA ASP A 81 -1.03 11.48 -16.40
C ASP A 81 0.44 11.20 -16.12
N ALA A 82 1.35 12.11 -16.47
CA ALA A 82 2.76 12.00 -16.12
C ALA A 82 2.99 11.91 -14.59
N ALA A 83 2.19 12.62 -13.77
CA ALA A 83 2.29 12.54 -12.31
C ALA A 83 1.92 11.14 -11.79
N TYR A 84 0.91 10.52 -12.40
CA TYR A 84 0.53 9.14 -12.12
C TYR A 84 1.66 8.17 -12.49
N HIS A 85 2.18 8.24 -13.72
CA HIS A 85 3.22 7.32 -14.20
C HIS A 85 4.51 7.39 -13.38
N ILE A 86 4.96 8.59 -13.00
CA ILE A 86 6.16 8.75 -12.17
C ILE A 86 5.94 8.17 -10.77
N SER A 87 4.78 8.42 -10.16
CA SER A 87 4.47 7.88 -8.82
C SER A 87 4.44 6.34 -8.78
N GLN A 88 3.96 5.72 -9.86
CA GLN A 88 3.95 4.26 -10.06
C GLN A 88 5.38 3.71 -10.11
N ILE A 89 6.23 4.27 -10.96
CA ILE A 89 7.63 3.84 -11.11
C ILE A 89 8.39 4.04 -9.79
N LYS A 90 8.22 5.21 -9.15
CA LYS A 90 8.80 5.50 -7.83
C LYS A 90 8.37 4.47 -6.79
N GLY A 91 7.08 4.13 -6.75
CA GLY A 91 6.54 3.09 -5.87
C GLY A 91 7.21 1.73 -6.08
N ASN A 92 7.36 1.30 -7.33
CA ASN A 92 8.02 0.03 -7.66
C ASN A 92 9.49 0.00 -7.25
N MET A 93 10.22 1.10 -7.44
CA MET A 93 11.61 1.22 -6.98
C MET A 93 11.72 1.09 -5.46
N ILE A 94 10.88 1.83 -4.72
CA ILE A 94 10.84 1.77 -3.24
C ILE A 94 10.55 0.36 -2.78
N LEU A 95 9.52 -0.28 -3.34
CA LEU A 95 9.13 -1.63 -2.94
C LEU A 95 10.24 -2.64 -3.21
N LYS A 96 10.92 -2.56 -4.36
CA LYS A 96 11.98 -3.52 -4.67
C LYS A 96 13.19 -3.35 -3.75
N ALA A 97 13.56 -2.11 -3.45
CA ALA A 97 14.63 -1.81 -2.50
C ALA A 97 14.27 -2.28 -1.08
N LEU A 98 13.05 -2.02 -0.62
CA LEU A 98 12.59 -2.41 0.71
C LEU A 98 12.45 -3.92 0.86
N GLU A 99 11.96 -4.61 -0.18
CA GLU A 99 11.90 -6.08 -0.25
C GLU A 99 13.29 -6.70 -0.11
N GLY A 100 14.29 -6.19 -0.86
CA GLY A 100 15.68 -6.63 -0.76
C GLY A 100 16.24 -6.42 0.65
N TYR A 101 16.00 -5.25 1.23
CA TYR A 101 16.44 -4.94 2.58
C TYR A 101 15.87 -5.89 3.65
N ILE A 102 14.58 -6.21 3.57
CA ILE A 102 13.93 -7.17 4.48
C ILE A 102 14.53 -8.58 4.33
N LYS A 103 14.81 -8.99 3.08
CA LYS A 103 15.46 -10.28 2.78
C LYS A 103 16.89 -10.34 3.32
N GLU A 104 17.67 -9.26 3.21
CA GLU A 104 19.02 -9.15 3.77
C GLU A 104 19.04 -9.21 5.30
N LEU A 105 17.98 -8.75 5.96
CA LEU A 105 17.78 -8.92 7.40
C LEU A 105 17.43 -10.38 7.80
N GLY A 106 17.25 -11.28 6.83
CA GLY A 106 16.95 -12.70 7.05
C GLY A 106 15.46 -13.02 7.13
N TYR A 107 14.59 -12.12 6.66
CA TYR A 107 13.13 -12.28 6.73
C TYR A 107 12.51 -12.46 5.34
N THR A 108 11.34 -13.09 5.31
CA THR A 108 10.58 -13.29 4.07
C THR A 108 9.84 -12.00 3.72
N ALA A 109 9.84 -11.63 2.44
CA ALA A 109 9.06 -10.52 1.90
C ALA A 109 8.25 -10.99 0.69
N LEU A 110 6.92 -11.00 0.83
CA LEU A 110 5.97 -11.39 -0.21
C LEU A 110 5.25 -10.16 -0.77
N ARG A 111 5.03 -10.14 -2.07
CA ARG A 111 4.33 -9.07 -2.79
C ARG A 111 3.23 -9.66 -3.66
N GLY A 112 2.24 -8.84 -4.02
CA GLY A 112 1.17 -9.26 -4.92
C GLY A 112 0.08 -10.14 -4.30
N VAL A 113 0.17 -10.40 -3.00
CA VAL A 113 -0.76 -11.26 -2.24
C VAL A 113 -1.86 -10.48 -1.53
N ALA A 114 -1.61 -9.20 -1.22
CA ALA A 114 -2.50 -8.36 -0.43
C ALA A 114 -3.10 -7.22 -1.27
N VAL A 115 -4.35 -6.87 -0.98
CA VAL A 115 -5.11 -5.80 -1.63
C VAL A 115 -4.65 -4.44 -1.06
N PRO A 116 -4.03 -3.56 -1.86
CA PRO A 116 -3.45 -2.32 -1.33
C PRO A 116 -4.45 -1.44 -0.58
N GLN A 117 -5.66 -1.25 -1.10
CA GLN A 117 -6.67 -0.42 -0.47
C GLN A 117 -7.10 -0.94 0.91
N ALA A 118 -7.29 -2.26 1.04
CA ALA A 118 -7.68 -2.87 2.31
C ALA A 118 -6.58 -2.69 3.37
N VAL A 119 -5.32 -2.92 2.98
CA VAL A 119 -4.16 -2.72 3.85
C VAL A 119 -3.98 -1.24 4.20
N GLY A 120 -4.17 -0.33 3.25
CA GLY A 120 -4.04 1.11 3.47
C GLY A 120 -5.02 1.62 4.51
N ILE A 121 -6.28 1.16 4.46
CA ILE A 121 -7.29 1.50 5.47
C ILE A 121 -6.93 0.87 6.82
N ALA A 122 -6.62 -0.43 6.83
CA ALA A 122 -6.33 -1.17 8.07
C ALA A 122 -5.09 -0.65 8.82
N SER A 123 -4.09 -0.17 8.09
CA SER A 123 -2.85 0.39 8.64
C SER A 123 -2.92 1.89 8.96
N GLY A 124 -4.03 2.56 8.62
CA GLY A 124 -4.18 4.00 8.88
C GLY A 124 -3.39 4.89 7.92
N VAL A 125 -3.23 4.49 6.66
CA VAL A 125 -2.81 5.42 5.59
C VAL A 125 -3.86 6.50 5.37
N GLY A 126 -5.14 6.16 5.52
CA GLY A 126 -6.26 7.08 5.35
C GLY A 126 -7.59 6.35 5.40
N GLU A 127 -8.66 7.07 5.03
CA GLU A 127 -10.03 6.56 5.00
C GLU A 127 -10.55 6.41 3.57
N LEU A 128 -11.51 5.51 3.34
CA LEU A 128 -12.10 5.33 2.02
C LEU A 128 -13.05 6.48 1.67
N GLY A 129 -12.79 7.18 0.57
CA GLY A 129 -13.67 8.23 0.05
C GLY A 129 -14.76 7.70 -0.88
N ARG A 130 -15.79 8.52 -1.13
CA ARG A 130 -16.88 8.23 -2.09
C ARG A 130 -16.37 7.89 -3.49
N ASN A 131 -15.25 8.47 -3.91
CA ASN A 131 -14.60 8.21 -5.20
C ASN A 131 -13.91 6.84 -5.27
N GLY A 132 -13.99 6.01 -4.23
CA GLY A 132 -13.36 4.69 -4.17
C GLY A 132 -11.85 4.73 -3.93
N LEU A 133 -11.29 5.90 -3.59
CA LEU A 133 -9.86 6.07 -3.30
C LEU A 133 -9.65 6.30 -1.80
N VAL A 134 -8.48 5.87 -1.30
CA VAL A 134 -8.07 6.18 0.08
C VAL A 134 -7.65 7.65 0.15
N ILE A 135 -8.25 8.40 1.08
CA ILE A 135 -7.97 9.80 1.35
C ILE A 135 -7.03 9.89 2.54
N ASN A 136 -5.81 10.34 2.28
CA ASN A 136 -4.81 10.61 3.31
C ASN A 136 -4.96 12.03 3.87
N LYS A 137 -4.67 12.23 5.16
CA LYS A 137 -4.77 13.53 5.84
C LYS A 137 -3.94 14.64 5.18
N LYS A 138 -2.73 14.34 4.71
CA LYS A 138 -1.81 15.32 4.10
C LYS A 138 -1.99 15.40 2.59
N PHE A 139 -2.18 14.25 1.94
CA PHE A 139 -2.15 14.15 0.49
C PHE A 139 -3.54 14.08 -0.16
N GLY A 140 -4.62 13.97 0.62
CA GLY A 140 -5.95 13.70 0.09
C GLY A 140 -5.98 12.38 -0.68
N ALA A 141 -6.78 12.31 -1.75
CA ALA A 141 -6.87 11.14 -2.63
C ALA A 141 -5.68 10.98 -3.60
N ARG A 142 -4.64 11.83 -3.52
CA ARG A 142 -3.50 11.83 -4.46
C ARG A 142 -2.40 10.82 -4.08
N VAL A 143 -2.75 9.76 -3.36
CA VAL A 143 -1.80 8.73 -2.95
C VAL A 143 -1.85 7.55 -3.91
N HIS A 144 -0.69 7.18 -4.42
CA HIS A 144 -0.49 5.95 -5.13
C HIS A 144 -0.12 4.84 -4.14
N MET A 145 -0.91 3.77 -4.14
CA MET A 145 -0.70 2.61 -3.28
C MET A 145 -0.16 1.46 -4.14
N PRO A 146 1.16 1.20 -4.11
CA PRO A 146 1.73 0.06 -4.81
C PRO A 146 1.49 -1.23 -3.99
N ASP A 147 1.88 -2.38 -4.53
CA ASP A 147 1.65 -3.67 -3.86
C ASP A 147 2.34 -3.73 -2.49
N PRO A 148 1.60 -3.93 -1.39
CA PRO A 148 2.21 -3.96 -0.07
C PRO A 148 3.06 -5.22 0.14
N ILE A 149 4.00 -5.12 1.08
CA ILE A 149 4.93 -6.21 1.42
C ILE A 149 4.42 -6.94 2.65
N MET A 150 4.06 -8.21 2.48
CA MET A 150 3.71 -9.11 3.58
C MET A 150 4.98 -9.83 4.08
N THR A 151 5.19 -9.90 5.39
CA THR A 151 6.47 -10.36 5.97
C THR A 151 6.31 -11.04 7.33
N ASP A 152 7.27 -11.89 7.67
CA ASP A 152 7.47 -12.51 8.98
C ASP A 152 8.40 -11.68 9.89
N LEU A 153 8.93 -10.56 9.40
CA LEU A 153 9.70 -9.59 10.19
C LEU A 153 8.88 -9.12 11.41
N PRO A 154 9.37 -9.29 12.65
CA PRO A 154 8.66 -8.84 13.85
C PRO A 154 8.52 -7.31 13.89
N LEU A 155 7.30 -6.83 13.67
CA LEU A 155 6.94 -5.41 13.63
C LEU A 155 5.86 -5.10 14.68
N VAL A 156 5.42 -3.84 14.68
CA VAL A 156 4.27 -3.38 15.46
C VAL A 156 3.30 -2.79 14.44
N ALA A 157 2.08 -3.31 14.41
CA ALA A 157 1.05 -2.81 13.53
C ALA A 157 0.56 -1.44 14.01
N ASP A 158 0.32 -0.56 13.04
CA ASP A 158 -0.51 0.62 13.22
C ASP A 158 -2.00 0.22 13.20
N GLY A 159 -2.87 1.21 13.35
CA GLY A 159 -4.32 1.01 13.30
C GLY A 159 -5.00 1.96 12.32
N PRO A 160 -6.28 1.70 12.00
CA PRO A 160 -7.10 2.60 11.21
C PRO A 160 -7.16 4.01 11.82
N VAL A 161 -7.43 5.00 10.98
CA VAL A 161 -7.58 6.40 11.37
C VAL A 161 -8.98 6.90 11.05
N ASP A 162 -9.47 7.83 11.85
CA ASP A 162 -10.65 8.65 11.56
C ASP A 162 -10.18 10.10 11.36
N ILE A 163 -10.33 10.59 10.14
CA ILE A 163 -10.02 11.96 9.73
C ILE A 163 -11.27 12.67 9.18
N GLY A 164 -12.46 12.13 9.44
CA GLY A 164 -13.76 12.70 9.05
C GLY A 164 -14.11 12.56 7.57
N VAL A 165 -13.48 11.64 6.83
CA VAL A 165 -13.72 11.49 5.38
C VAL A 165 -15.12 10.98 5.09
N ASP A 166 -15.63 10.03 5.86
CA ASP A 166 -16.97 9.46 5.65
C ASP A 166 -18.05 10.55 5.80
N ASP A 167 -17.99 11.32 6.89
CA ASP A 167 -18.93 12.42 7.15
C ASP A 167 -18.86 13.52 6.10
N PHE A 168 -17.65 13.90 5.68
CA PHE A 168 -17.48 14.86 4.59
C PHE A 168 -18.03 14.31 3.25
N CYS A 169 -17.82 13.03 2.98
CA CYS A 169 -18.29 12.39 1.75
C CYS A 169 -19.83 12.29 1.68
N LYS A 170 -20.54 12.21 2.81
CA LYS A 170 -22.01 12.22 2.86
C LYS A 170 -22.61 13.51 2.31
N ILE A 171 -21.94 14.65 2.51
CA ILE A 171 -22.43 15.97 2.08
C ILE A 171 -21.85 16.46 0.74
N CYS A 172 -20.56 16.20 0.45
CA CYS A 172 -19.84 16.92 -0.60
C CYS A 172 -20.32 16.57 -2.02
N ARG A 173 -20.47 15.28 -2.33
CA ARG A 173 -20.87 14.70 -3.65
C ARG A 173 -20.15 15.22 -4.91
N LYS A 174 -19.18 16.13 -4.80
CA LYS A 174 -18.46 16.75 -5.93
C LYS A 174 -17.86 15.76 -6.93
N CYS A 175 -17.39 14.59 -6.49
CA CYS A 175 -16.83 13.58 -7.39
C CYS A 175 -17.88 12.72 -8.12
N ALA A 176 -19.15 12.79 -7.71
CA ALA A 176 -20.26 12.03 -8.29
C ALA A 176 -21.14 12.91 -9.21
N ASP A 177 -21.19 14.21 -8.96
CA ASP A 177 -22.04 15.15 -9.69
C ASP A 177 -21.30 15.83 -10.87
N THR A 178 -20.08 15.37 -11.20
CA THR A 178 -19.22 15.85 -12.31
C THR A 178 -19.24 14.93 -13.52
#